data_AF-A0A7V5GYG2-F1
#
_entry.id   AF-A0A7V5GYG2-F1
#
_cell.length_a   1.000
_cell.length_b   1.000
_cell.length_c   1.000
_cell.angle_alpha   90.00
_cell.angle_beta   90.00
_cell.angle_gamma   90.00
#
_symmetry.space_group_name_H-M   'P 1'
#
loop_
_entity.id
_entity.type
_entity.pdbx_description
1 polymer ?
#
loop_
_entity_poly.entity_id
_entity_poly.type
_entity_poly.pdbx_seq_one_letter_code
_entity_poly.pdbx_strand_id
1 'polypeptide(L)' 'MPNNKTLAFYAGSGCGGCSQSLMLSPSLATMLDGADIAFWATRSGDLTEDEISQVDDKGIDVLMFAGPVDGEAS' A
#
# COMPACT_ATOMS: atom_id res chain seq x y z
N MET A 1 -2.07 24.62 0.53
CA MET A 1 -1.14 23.53 0.88
C MET A 1 -0.65 22.94 -0.43
N PRO A 2 0.66 22.69 -0.63
CA PRO A 2 1.07 21.93 -1.81
C PRO A 2 0.25 20.63 -1.82
N ASN A 3 -0.26 20.25 -2.99
CA ASN A 3 -1.14 19.08 -3.15
C ASN A 3 -0.32 17.81 -2.87
N ASN A 4 -0.12 17.49 -1.60
CA ASN A 4 0.49 16.25 -1.17
C ASN A 4 -0.36 15.11 -1.72
N LYS A 5 0.29 14.18 -2.40
CA LYS A 5 -0.38 13.04 -3.02
C LYS A 5 -0.74 12.03 -1.93
N THR A 6 -1.96 11.54 -1.96
CA THR A 6 -2.40 10.50 -1.02
C THR A 6 -1.98 9.12 -1.54
N LEU A 7 -1.21 8.38 -0.75
CA LEU A 7 -0.64 7.09 -1.12
C LEU A 7 -1.22 5.96 -0.28
N ALA A 8 -1.45 4.82 -0.94
CA ALA A 8 -1.82 3.57 -0.32
C ALA A 8 -0.86 2.45 -0.73
N PHE A 9 -0.56 1.53 0.19
CA PHE A 9 0.23 0.32 -0.08
C PHE A 9 -0.47 -0.93 0.45
N TYR A 10 -0.69 -1.89 -0.45
CA TYR A 10 -1.28 -3.18 -0.14
C TYR A 10 -0.29 -4.31 -0.42
N ALA A 11 -0.03 -5.14 0.59
CA ALA A 11 0.67 -6.42 0.42
C ALA A 11 -0.33 -7.57 0.26
N GLY A 12 -0.41 -8.14 -0.94
CA GLY A 12 -1.10 -9.41 -1.22
C GLY A 12 -0.37 -10.61 -0.61
N SER A 13 -0.73 -11.84 -1.00
CA SER A 13 -0.14 -13.10 -0.52
C SER A 13 1.35 -13.21 -0.90
N GLY A 14 2.25 -12.76 -0.01
CA GLY A 14 3.68 -12.63 -0.29
C GLY A 14 4.53 -12.72 0.98
N CYS A 15 5.84 -12.88 0.80
CA CYS A 15 6.77 -13.04 1.92
C CYS A 15 7.12 -11.73 2.67
N GLY A 16 6.53 -10.60 2.28
CA GLY A 16 6.87 -9.27 2.81
C GLY A 16 8.19 -8.70 2.29
N GLY A 17 8.90 -9.39 1.39
CA GLY A 17 10.18 -8.91 0.86
C GLY A 17 10.07 -7.58 0.10
N CYS A 18 8.97 -7.38 -0.64
CA CYS A 18 8.73 -6.13 -1.38
C CYS A 18 8.51 -4.94 -0.44
N SER A 19 7.74 -5.10 0.65
CA SER A 19 7.51 -4.02 1.62
C SER A 19 8.80 -3.65 2.36
N GLN A 20 9.64 -4.63 2.72
CA GLN A 20 10.94 -4.38 3.32
C GLN A 20 11.93 -3.71 2.36
N SER A 21 11.98 -4.16 1.10
CA SER A 21 12.85 -3.56 0.09
C SER A 21 12.48 -2.11 -0.20
N LEU A 22 11.18 -1.80 -0.20
CA LEU A 22 10.66 -0.44 -0.32
C LEU A 22 11.12 0.46 0.84
N MET A 23 11.06 -0.01 2.10
CA MET A 23 11.54 0.75 3.26
C MET A 23 13.05 1.03 3.24
N LEU A 24 13.83 0.20 2.54
CA LEU A 24 15.27 0.37 2.41
C LEU A 24 15.66 1.34 1.28
N SER A 25 14.72 1.76 0.44
CA SER A 25 14.97 2.68 -0.67
C SER A 25 15.00 4.14 -0.18
N PRO A 26 16.13 4.86 -0.31
CA PRO A 26 16.23 6.26 0.07
C PRO A 26 15.25 7.14 -0.71
N SER A 27 15.03 6.84 -1.99
CA SER A 27 14.12 7.57 -2.86
C SER A 27 12.67 7.43 -2.41
N LEU A 28 12.29 6.26 -1.87
CA LEU A 28 10.94 6.07 -1.35
C LEU A 28 10.75 6.80 -0.03
N ALA A 29 11.74 6.76 0.87
CA ALA A 29 11.69 7.51 2.12
C ALA A 29 11.49 9.02 1.87
N THR A 30 12.21 9.59 0.88
CA THR A 30 12.02 10.98 0.46
C THR A 30 10.63 11.23 -0.15
N MET A 31 10.09 10.27 -0.89
CA MET A 31 8.74 10.39 -1.47
C MET A 31 7.65 10.34 -0.38
N LEU A 32 7.82 9.49 0.63
CA LEU A 32 6.87 9.36 1.75
C LEU A 32 6.85 10.59 2.65
N ASP A 33 7.96 11.32 2.79
CA ASP A 33 8.03 12.57 3.56
C ASP A 33 7.07 13.66 3.01
N GLY A 34 6.76 13.60 1.71
CA GLY A 34 5.85 14.53 1.03
C GLY A 34 4.47 13.95 0.69
N ALA A 35 4.16 12.72 1.14
CA ALA A 35 2.92 12.03 0.80
C ALA A 35 2.04 11.82 2.04
N ASP A 36 0.73 11.91 1.86
CA ASP A 36 -0.23 11.52 2.89
C ASP A 36 -0.51 10.02 2.78
N ILE A 37 -0.08 9.23 3.77
CA ILE A 37 -0.28 7.77 3.72
C ILE A 37 -1.68 7.44 4.23
N ALA A 38 -2.55 6.96 3.34
CA ALA A 38 -3.89 6.51 3.68
C ALA A 38 -3.87 5.14 4.38
N PHE A 39 -3.13 4.17 3.82
CA PHE A 39 -2.90 2.87 4.45
C PHE A 39 -1.60 2.22 3.97
N TRP A 40 -0.99 1.38 4.81
CA TRP A 40 0.25 0.65 4.48
C TRP A 40 0.26 -0.74 5.14
N ALA A 41 -0.30 -1.74 4.45
CA ALA A 41 -0.32 -3.12 4.94
C ALA A 41 1.02 -3.81 4.63
N THR A 42 1.84 -4.09 5.67
CA THR A 42 3.18 -4.67 5.50
C THR A 42 3.20 -6.18 5.45
N ARG A 43 2.14 -6.84 5.92
CA ARG A 43 2.01 -8.28 6.01
C ARG A 43 0.77 -8.75 5.26
N SER A 44 0.92 -9.85 4.51
CA SER A 44 -0.22 -10.58 3.95
C SER A 44 -1.16 -10.99 5.08
N GLY A 45 -2.39 -10.50 5.05
CA GLY A 45 -3.42 -10.77 6.06
C GLY A 45 -3.60 -9.72 7.15
N ASP A 46 -2.92 -8.56 7.08
CA ASP A 46 -3.18 -7.44 8.01
C ASP A 46 -4.52 -6.72 7.74
N LEU A 47 -5.10 -6.90 6.56
CA LEU A 47 -6.40 -6.32 6.20
C LEU A 47 -7.23 -7.37 5.45
N THR A 48 -8.40 -7.68 6.02
CA THR A 48 -9.46 -8.44 5.37
C THR A 48 -10.13 -7.61 4.27
N GLU A 49 -10.81 -8.26 3.32
CA GLU A 49 -11.58 -7.55 2.27
C GLU A 49 -12.59 -6.57 2.88
N ASP A 50 -13.23 -6.94 3.99
CA ASP A 50 -14.12 -6.07 4.77
C ASP A 50 -13.38 -4.83 5.29
N GLU A 51 -12.17 -4.97 5.85
CA GLU A 51 -11.37 -3.84 6.34
C GLU A 51 -10.94 -2.93 5.20
N ILE A 52 -10.55 -3.48 4.04
CA ILE A 52 -10.23 -2.70 2.83
C ILE A 52 -11.46 -1.93 2.35
N SER A 53 -12.64 -2.58 2.33
CA SER A 53 -13.89 -1.95 1.88
C SER A 53 -14.37 -0.82 2.79
N GLN A 54 -13.92 -0.83 4.05
CA GLN A 54 -14.17 0.21 5.04
C GLN A 54 -13.11 1.31 5.05
N VAL A 55 -11.99 1.15 4.33
CA VAL A 55 -11.06 2.25 4.08
C VAL A 55 -11.78 3.22 3.16
N ASP A 56 -12.29 4.31 3.75
CA ASP A 56 -12.82 5.45 3.02
C ASP A 56 -11.69 5.94 2.11
N ASP A 57 -11.84 5.69 0.80
CA ASP A 57 -10.78 5.88 -0.18
C ASP A 57 -10.34 7.35 -0.26
N LYS A 58 -11.17 8.29 0.22
CA LYS A 58 -10.93 9.73 0.47
C LYS A 58 -10.14 10.47 -0.62
N GLY A 59 -9.99 9.91 -1.81
CA GLY A 59 -9.10 10.41 -2.86
C GLY A 59 -7.66 9.89 -2.80
N ILE A 60 -7.43 8.58 -2.62
CA ILE A 60 -6.13 7.95 -2.90
C ILE A 60 -5.69 8.32 -4.32
N ASP A 61 -4.58 9.04 -4.46
CA ASP A 61 -3.99 9.40 -5.74
C ASP A 61 -3.17 8.24 -6.34
N VAL A 62 -2.52 7.44 -5.49
CA VAL A 62 -1.59 6.38 -5.90
C VAL A 62 -1.77 5.15 -5.01
N LEU A 63 -2.10 4.01 -5.62
CA LEU A 63 -2.14 2.70 -4.97
C LEU A 63 -0.95 1.85 -5.43
N MET A 64 -0.17 1.36 -4.46
CA MET A 64 0.89 0.38 -4.66
C MET A 64 0.38 -1.00 -4.21
N PHE A 65 0.53 -2.01 -5.06
CA PHE A 65 0.15 -3.39 -4.75
C PHE A 65 1.38 -4.30 -4.88
N ALA A 66 1.64 -5.12 -3.87
CA ALA A 66 2.78 -6.03 -3.82
C ALA A 66 2.32 -7.45 -3.45
N GLY A 67 2.36 -8.36 -4.43
CA GLY A 67 1.94 -9.76 -4.26
C GLY A 67 1.38 -10.30 -5.56
N PRO A 68 1.07 -11.60 -5.64
CA PRO A 68 0.26 -12.13 -6.72
C PRO A 68 -1.18 -11.62 -6.56
N VAL A 69 -1.85 -11.43 -7.70
CA VAL A 69 -3.30 -11.25 -7.74
C VAL A 69 -3.86 -12.64 -8.03
N ASP A 70 -4.30 -13.32 -6.97
CA ASP A 70 -5.02 -14.58 -7.10
C ASP A 70 -6.43 -14.23 -7.59
N GLY A 71 -6.62 -14.12 -8.91
CA GLY A 71 -7.96 -14.14 -9.47
C GLY A 71 -8.57 -15.51 -9.18
N GLU A 72 -9.85 -15.58 -8.84
CA GLU A 72 -10.56 -16.87 -8.75
C GLU A 72 -10.29 -17.67 -10.02
N ALA A 73 -9.36 -18.61 -9.92
CA ALA A 73 -8.96 -19.51 -10.99
C ALA A 73 -9.32 -20.92 -10.55
N SER A 74 -10.64 -21.20 -10.65
CA SER A 74 -11.27 -22.54 -10.66
C SER A 74 -11.21 -23.39 -9.39
#